data_AF-A0AAV2GBJ7-F1
#
_entry.id   AF-A0AAV2GBJ7-F1
#
_cell.length_a   1.000
_cell.length_b   1.000
_cell.length_c   1.000
_cell.angle_alpha   90.00
_cell.angle_beta   90.00
_cell.angle_gamma   90.00
#
_symmetry.space_group_name_H-M   'P 1'
#
loop_
_entity.id
_entity.type
_entity.pdbx_description
1 polymer ?
#
loop_
_entity_poly.entity_id
_entity_poly.type
_entity_poly.pdbx_seq_one_letter_code
_entity_poly.pdbx_strand_id
1 'polypeptide(L)'
;MSDDESSKTSDSKLKWVASVSMPLPPHLLLHPSDNPSHLYVGELLSDINYGEWLVDFTDSLIAKNKLCFVDGSLPPAQSPAETEALRQCNMMVKG
;
A
#
# COMPACT_ATOMS: atom_id res chain seq x y z
N MET A 1 -26.94 -15.31 35.17
CA MET A 1 -27.60 -14.65 34.04
C MET A 1 -26.75 -13.44 33.67
N SER A 2 -25.82 -13.68 32.74
CA SER A 2 -25.31 -12.78 31.70
C SER A 2 -26.34 -11.76 31.19
N ASP A 3 -26.05 -10.57 30.68
CA ASP A 3 -24.84 -9.76 30.42
C ASP A 3 -25.34 -8.31 30.25
N ASP A 4 -24.56 -7.27 30.55
CA ASP A 4 -24.85 -5.88 30.16
C ASP A 4 -23.66 -5.28 29.37
N GLU A 5 -23.91 -5.14 28.06
CA GLU A 5 -23.55 -4.07 27.13
C GLU A 5 -22.27 -3.22 27.32
N SER A 6 -21.32 -3.39 26.38
CA SER A 6 -20.55 -2.30 25.73
C SER A 6 -19.52 -2.92 24.79
N SER A 7 -19.31 -2.50 23.54
CA SER A 7 -19.77 -1.34 22.80
C SER A 7 -19.34 -1.60 21.35
N LYS A 8 -20.28 -1.61 20.40
CA LYS A 8 -20.01 -1.82 18.97
C LYS A 8 -19.43 -0.53 18.37
N THR A 9 -18.11 -0.40 18.29
CA THR A 9 -17.47 0.60 17.43
C THR A 9 -17.59 0.14 15.99
N SER A 10 -18.25 0.98 15.20
CA SER A 10 -18.65 0.78 13.81
C SER A 10 -17.52 0.33 12.89
N ASP A 11 -17.69 -0.87 12.33
CA ASP A 11 -16.89 -1.53 11.29
C ASP A 11 -17.04 -0.88 9.89
N SER A 12 -17.29 0.43 9.85
CA SER A 12 -17.64 1.13 8.62
C SER A 12 -16.45 1.45 7.73
N LYS A 13 -15.22 1.25 8.22
CA LYS A 13 -13.98 1.52 7.50
C LYS A 13 -13.45 0.32 6.71
N LEU A 14 -13.92 -0.90 7.03
CA LEU A 14 -13.51 -2.15 6.37
C LEU A 14 -14.45 -2.56 5.23
N LYS A 15 -15.59 -1.88 5.04
CA LYS A 15 -16.59 -2.27 4.02
C LYS A 15 -16.22 -1.89 2.58
N TRP A 16 -15.25 -1.00 2.36
CA TRP A 16 -14.86 -0.61 0.99
C TRP A 16 -13.74 -1.49 0.41
N VAL A 17 -12.90 -2.09 1.25
CA VAL A 17 -11.77 -2.92 0.79
C VAL A 17 -12.23 -4.27 0.22
N ALA A 18 -13.46 -4.68 0.52
CA ALA A 18 -13.99 -5.99 0.14
C ALA A 18 -14.80 -6.00 -1.17
N SER A 19 -14.97 -4.87 -1.87
CA SER A 19 -15.88 -4.78 -3.03
C SER A 19 -15.19 -4.75 -4.40
N VAL A 20 -13.95 -5.21 -4.51
CA VAL A 20 -13.33 -5.45 -5.83
C VAL A 20 -13.46 -6.92 -6.19
N SER A 21 -14.62 -7.29 -6.74
CA SER A 21 -14.90 -8.59 -7.36
C SER A 21 -14.35 -8.66 -8.81
N MET A 22 -13.14 -8.16 -9.02
CA MET A 22 -12.34 -8.34 -10.23
C MET A 22 -10.96 -8.79 -9.74
N PRO A 23 -10.33 -9.84 -10.32
CA PRO A 23 -8.98 -10.20 -9.92
C PRO A 23 -8.04 -9.10 -10.42
N LEU A 24 -7.83 -8.07 -9.60
CA LEU A 24 -6.79 -7.08 -9.86
C LEU A 24 -5.43 -7.79 -9.81
N PRO A 25 -4.47 -7.36 -10.65
CA PRO A 25 -3.08 -7.80 -10.55
C PRO A 25 -2.53 -7.64 -9.11
N PRO A 26 -1.66 -8.54 -8.63
CA PRO A 26 -1.14 -8.50 -7.27
C PRO A 26 -0.47 -7.18 -6.87
N HIS A 27 0.17 -6.48 -7.82
CA HIS A 27 0.82 -5.18 -7.58
C HIS A 27 -0.18 -4.02 -7.37
N LEU A 28 -1.47 -4.24 -7.65
CA LEU A 28 -2.55 -3.28 -7.42
C LEU A 28 -3.37 -3.60 -6.16
N LEU A 29 -3.04 -4.67 -5.44
CA LEU A 29 -3.71 -5.03 -4.21
C LEU A 29 -3.10 -4.27 -3.03
N LEU A 30 -3.92 -3.47 -2.35
CA LEU A 30 -3.55 -2.85 -1.09
C LEU A 30 -3.73 -3.83 0.06
N HIS A 31 -2.68 -4.02 0.86
CA HIS A 31 -2.79 -4.81 2.08
C HIS A 31 -3.48 -3.97 3.17
N PRO A 32 -4.33 -4.53 4.05
CA PRO A 32 -4.99 -3.75 5.12
C PRO A 32 -4.03 -3.02 6.08
N SER A 33 -2.76 -3.44 6.15
CA SER A 33 -1.73 -2.77 6.93
C SER A 33 -1.01 -1.62 6.19
N ASP A 34 -1.32 -1.40 4.90
CA ASP A 34 -0.74 -0.29 4.16
C ASP A 34 -1.25 1.05 4.70
N ASN A 35 -0.33 1.96 4.98
CA ASN A 35 -0.63 3.28 5.52
C ASN A 35 0.11 4.36 4.70
N PRO A 36 -0.56 5.45 4.26
CA PRO A 36 0.10 6.53 3.53
C PRO A 36 1.22 7.25 4.30
N SER A 37 1.24 7.12 5.63
CA SER A 37 2.24 7.73 6.52
C SER A 37 3.38 6.76 6.88
N HIS A 38 3.43 5.59 6.25
CA HIS A 38 4.47 4.61 6.53
C HIS A 38 5.78 5.00 5.85
N LEU A 39 6.83 5.19 6.65
CA LEU A 39 8.18 5.40 6.15
C LEU A 39 8.75 4.07 5.66
N TYR A 40 9.22 4.04 4.42
CA TYR A 40 9.75 2.82 3.79
C TYR A 40 11.17 2.49 4.28
N VAL A 41 11.93 3.50 4.67
CA VAL A 41 13.28 3.38 5.23
C VAL A 41 13.32 4.13 6.55
N GLY A 42 13.90 3.50 7.57
CA GLY A 42 14.02 4.08 8.91
C GLY A 42 15.12 5.14 9.00
N GLU A 43 16.17 5.01 8.18
CA GLU A 43 17.27 5.98 8.12
C GLU A 43 16.99 7.11 7.14
N LEU A 44 17.37 8.33 7.54
CA LEU A 44 17.31 9.50 6.67
C LEU A 44 18.42 9.44 5.63
N LEU A 45 18.08 9.81 4.40
CA LEU A 45 19.07 9.91 3.33
C LEU A 45 20.08 11.02 3.62
N SER A 46 21.35 10.70 3.47
CA SER A 46 22.51 11.57 3.61
C SER A 46 23.49 11.36 2.43
N ASP A 47 24.55 12.16 2.40
CA ASP A 47 25.60 12.11 1.38
C ASP A 47 26.44 10.82 1.41
N ILE A 48 26.48 10.12 2.55
CA ILE A 48 27.32 8.94 2.75
C ILE A 48 26.55 7.61 2.78
N ASN A 49 25.23 7.61 3.04
CA ASN A 49 24.45 6.37 3.19
C ASN A 49 23.55 6.05 1.99
N TYR A 50 23.69 6.73 0.85
CA TYR A 50 22.83 6.50 -0.32
C TYR A 50 22.78 5.02 -0.75
N GLY A 51 23.91 4.31 -0.70
CA GLY A 51 23.96 2.89 -1.08
C GLY A 51 23.10 1.99 -0.18
N GLU A 52 23.26 2.12 1.13
CA GLU A 52 22.50 1.37 2.13
C GLU A 52 21.02 1.78 2.09
N TRP A 53 20.76 3.09 2.05
CA TRP A 53 19.42 3.65 1.93
C TRP A 53 18.68 3.13 0.69
N LEU A 54 19.35 3.07 -0.46
CA LEU A 54 18.75 2.58 -1.71
C LEU A 54 18.37 1.10 -1.61
N VAL A 55 19.23 0.27 -1.00
CA VAL A 55 18.95 -1.16 -0.78
C VAL A 55 17.73 -1.31 0.13
N ASP A 56 17.73 -0.66 1.29
CA ASP A 56 16.63 -0.73 2.25
C ASP A 56 15.31 -0.22 1.65
N PHE A 57 15.36 0.87 0.88
CA PHE A 57 14.19 1.42 0.19
C PHE A 57 13.64 0.44 -0.82
N THR A 58 14.53 -0.17 -1.62
CA THR A 58 14.16 -1.13 -2.66
C THR A 58 13.54 -2.39 -2.04
N ASP A 59 14.14 -2.96 -1.00
CA ASP A 59 13.64 -4.15 -0.31
C ASP A 59 12.27 -3.90 0.34
N SER A 60 12.08 -2.74 0.97
CA SER A 60 10.81 -2.31 1.54
C SER A 60 9.70 -2.19 0.49
N LEU A 61 10.03 -1.69 -0.71
CA LEU A 61 9.08 -1.63 -1.83
C LEU A 61 8.79 -3.00 -2.43
N ILE A 62 9.79 -3.88 -2.57
CA ILE A 62 9.61 -5.25 -3.06
C ILE A 62 8.69 -6.04 -2.12
N ALA A 63 8.93 -5.97 -0.81
CA ALA A 63 8.10 -6.64 0.20
C ALA A 63 6.62 -6.24 0.13
N LYS A 64 6.34 -5.06 -0.41
CA LYS A 64 5.00 -4.49 -0.54
C LYS A 64 4.42 -4.56 -1.95
N ASN A 65 5.13 -5.19 -2.90
CA ASN A 65 4.82 -5.20 -4.32
C ASN A 65 4.67 -3.79 -4.94
N LYS A 66 5.40 -2.80 -4.41
CA LYS A 66 5.32 -1.40 -4.85
C LYS A 66 6.51 -0.90 -5.67
N LEU A 67 7.53 -1.74 -5.92
CA LEU A 67 8.71 -1.32 -6.70
C LEU A 67 8.34 -0.81 -8.10
N CYS A 68 7.34 -1.42 -8.73
CA CYS A 68 6.86 -1.05 -10.06
C CYS A 68 6.38 0.42 -10.19
N PHE A 69 5.99 1.04 -9.07
CA PHE A 69 5.57 2.44 -9.01
C PHE A 69 6.73 3.43 -9.07
N VAL A 70 7.96 2.97 -8.79
CA VAL A 70 9.16 3.81 -8.76
C VAL A 70 10.06 3.53 -9.96
N ASP A 71 10.21 2.26 -10.36
CA ASP A 71 11.10 1.85 -11.45
C ASP A 71 10.50 2.03 -12.85
N GLY A 72 9.20 2.35 -12.96
CA GLY A 72 8.50 2.55 -14.23
C GLY A 72 8.12 1.26 -14.98
N SER A 73 8.28 0.08 -14.37
CA SER A 73 7.87 -1.21 -14.94
C SER A 73 6.36 -1.46 -14.93
N LEU A 74 5.58 -0.51 -14.40
CA LEU A 74 4.12 -0.56 -14.35
C LEU A 74 3.49 -0.75 -15.74
N PRO A 75 2.69 -1.80 -15.96
CA PRO A 75 1.92 -1.93 -17.19
C PRO A 75 0.83 -0.86 -17.26
N PRO A 76 0.42 -0.45 -18.47
CA PRO A 76 -0.71 0.45 -18.64
C PRO A 76 -2.00 -0.22 -18.14
N ALA A 77 -2.83 0.56 -17.46
CA ALA A 77 -4.14 0.11 -16.97
C ALA A 77 -5.01 -0.39 -18.13
N GLN A 78 -5.60 -1.57 -17.98
CA GLN A 78 -6.47 -2.19 -18.97
C GLN A 78 -7.96 -1.96 -18.66
N SER A 79 -8.29 -1.44 -17.48
CA SER A 79 -9.67 -1.17 -17.08
C SER A 79 -9.80 0.08 -16.19
N PRO A 80 -11.02 0.66 -16.08
CA PRO A 80 -11.28 1.73 -15.11
C PRO A 80 -11.00 1.31 -13.66
N ALA A 81 -11.26 0.03 -13.32
CA ALA A 81 -10.98 -0.51 -12.00
C ALA A 81 -9.47 -0.55 -11.71
N GLU A 82 -8.66 -0.99 -12.67
CA GLU A 82 -7.20 -0.94 -12.55
C GLU A 82 -6.68 0.50 -12.48
N THR A 83 -7.29 1.42 -13.23
CA THR A 83 -6.93 2.85 -13.17
C THR A 83 -7.15 3.43 -11.78
N GLU A 84 -8.27 3.11 -11.15
CA GLU A 84 -8.56 3.54 -9.78
C GLU A 84 -7.63 2.85 -8.77
N ALA A 85 -7.39 1.55 -8.91
CA ALA A 85 -6.47 0.82 -8.03
C ALA A 85 -5.02 1.35 -8.14
N LEU A 86 -4.56 1.68 -9.34
CA LEU A 86 -3.28 2.35 -9.57
C LEU A 86 -3.20 3.69 -8.84
N ARG A 87 -4.25 4.51 -8.93
CA ARG A 87 -4.32 5.78 -8.21
C ARG A 87 -4.24 5.56 -6.70
N GLN A 88 -5.00 4.60 -6.18
CA GLN A 88 -5.00 4.27 -4.75
C GLN A 88 -3.62 3.78 -4.29
N CYS A 89 -2.98 2.86 -5.01
CA CYS A 89 -1.63 2.40 -4.70
C CYS A 89 -0.60 3.53 -4.78
N ASN A 90 -0.68 4.41 -5.78
CA ASN A 90 0.22 5.55 -5.92
C ASN A 90 0.10 6.53 -4.73
N MET A 91 -1.09 6.67 -4.14
CA MET A 91 -1.27 7.49 -2.94
C MET A 91 -0.55 6.93 -1.69
N MET A 92 -0.19 5.64 -1.70
CA MET A 92 0.52 4.99 -0.60
C MET A 92 2.05 5.12 -0.71
N VAL A 93 2.58 5.40 -1.89
CA VAL A 93 4.01 5.63 -2.10
C VAL A 93 4.28 7.11 -1.86
N LYS A 94 4.82 7.41 -0.68
CA LYS A 94 5.23 8.76 -0.25
C LYS A 94 6.68 8.66 0.21
N GLY A 95 7.54 9.52 -0.32
CA GLY A 95 8.91 9.74 0.14
C GLY A 95 8.96 10.83 1.19
#